data_AF-A0A242A7U2-F1
#
_entry.id   AF-A0A242A7U2-F1
#
_cell.length_a   1.000
_cell.length_b   1.000
_cell.length_c   1.000
_cell.angle_alpha   90.00
_cell.angle_beta   90.00
_cell.angle_gamma   90.00
#
_symmetry.space_group_name_H-M   'P 1'
#
loop_
_entity.id
_entity.type
_entity.pdbx_description
1 polymer ?
#
loop_
_entity_poly.entity_id
_entity_poly.type
_entity_poly.pdbx_seq_one_letter_code
_entity_poly.pdbx_strand_id
1 'polypeptide(L)'
;MNLGYIKLYRKVTSSFVWANPSMLKLWLLCLMKASHEGRRFLFNGHEVSLSSGQFVTGRDALGKEYNLGAPSDQVIVSRTLWRWMKKFENEEMLSITSTPKYSVISIKNWDEYQSSDQQLSSGRPAPVQQLSTNKNDKNDKNDKNNNIVSKKSKKRIYPDDDPNKKLAVLLFRKISQNQNIKEPDLDNWANTIRLTIESDKRAGKEVQDMIVWATQDEFWKGVVLSASSLRRNFDKMNAQMNRQPANKKIVREEKLPDWAQGEVQEAQISPERQAEIDAKLAAYLNKTKKE
;
A
#
# COMPACT_ATOMS: atom_id res chain seq x y z
N MET A 1 25.62 -23.25 -16.92
CA MET A 1 26.07 -21.89 -16.57
C MET A 1 25.93 -21.76 -15.06
N ASN A 2 27.01 -21.47 -14.32
CA ASN A 2 26.91 -21.23 -12.88
C ASN A 2 26.25 -19.87 -12.67
N LEU A 3 24.92 -19.86 -12.56
CA LEU A 3 24.16 -18.70 -12.13
C LEU A 3 24.46 -18.49 -10.64
N GLY A 4 24.98 -17.31 -10.29
CA GLY A 4 25.24 -16.96 -8.89
C GLY A 4 23.96 -17.00 -8.04
N TYR A 5 24.12 -17.00 -6.72
CA TYR A 5 23.01 -16.95 -5.77
C TYR A 5 23.10 -15.71 -4.88
N ILE A 6 21.96 -15.28 -4.35
CA ILE A 6 21.88 -14.17 -3.39
C ILE A 6 21.33 -14.71 -2.08
N LYS A 7 21.97 -14.35 -0.96
CA LYS A 7 21.47 -14.67 0.38
C LYS A 7 20.27 -13.77 0.70
N LEU A 8 19.11 -14.38 0.94
CA LEU A 8 17.92 -13.67 1.41
C LEU A 8 17.79 -13.81 2.93
N TYR A 9 17.91 -12.70 3.65
CA TYR A 9 17.83 -12.70 5.11
C TYR A 9 16.38 -12.83 5.59
N ARG A 10 16.17 -13.62 6.66
CA ARG A 10 14.85 -13.80 7.29
C ARG A 10 14.23 -12.48 7.78
N LYS A 11 15.03 -11.44 8.03
CA LYS A 11 14.56 -10.09 8.38
C LYS A 11 13.56 -9.53 7.34
N VAL A 12 13.62 -9.97 6.08
CA VAL A 12 12.65 -9.59 5.06
C VAL A 12 11.22 -9.92 5.48
N THR A 13 10.98 -11.01 6.23
CA THR A 13 9.62 -11.41 6.66
C THR A 13 9.01 -10.47 7.69
N SER A 14 9.85 -9.73 8.42
CA SER A 14 9.41 -8.67 9.34
C SER A 14 9.27 -7.30 8.69
N SER A 15 9.74 -7.14 7.44
CA SER A 15 9.67 -5.88 6.71
C SER A 15 8.31 -5.71 6.01
N PHE A 16 7.90 -4.46 5.77
CA PHE A 16 6.67 -4.15 5.06
C PHE A 16 6.63 -4.71 3.63
N VAL A 17 7.79 -4.96 3.02
CA VAL A 17 7.86 -5.55 1.68
C VAL A 17 7.27 -6.96 1.64
N TRP A 18 7.26 -7.67 2.78
CA TRP A 18 6.66 -9.00 2.90
C TRP A 18 5.13 -8.98 2.85
N ALA A 19 4.50 -7.88 3.26
CA ALA A 19 3.04 -7.77 3.30
C ALA A 19 2.40 -7.70 1.90
N ASN A 20 3.17 -7.33 0.88
CA ASN A 20 2.70 -7.22 -0.50
C ASN A 20 3.61 -8.03 -1.45
N PRO A 21 3.09 -9.11 -2.08
CA PRO A 21 3.89 -9.96 -2.97
C PRO A 21 4.55 -9.19 -4.13
N SER A 22 3.87 -8.20 -4.69
CA SER A 22 4.40 -7.36 -5.78
C SER A 22 5.56 -6.47 -5.31
N MET A 23 5.49 -5.94 -4.08
CA MET A 23 6.60 -5.19 -3.49
C MET A 23 7.79 -6.11 -3.16
N LEU A 24 7.53 -7.31 -2.65
CA LEU A 24 8.58 -8.31 -2.42
C LEU A 24 9.29 -8.67 -3.73
N LYS A 25 8.54 -8.92 -4.81
CA LYS A 25 9.10 -9.16 -6.15
C LYS A 25 10.00 -8.00 -6.58
N LEU A 26 9.58 -6.75 -6.34
CA LEU A 26 10.38 -5.57 -6.70
C LEU A 26 11.67 -5.51 -5.88
N TRP A 27 11.59 -5.77 -4.58
CA TRP A 27 12.77 -5.82 -3.71
C TRP A 27 13.77 -6.90 -4.15
N LEU A 28 13.27 -8.10 -4.45
CA LEU A 28 14.10 -9.19 -4.98
C LEU A 28 14.74 -8.80 -6.32
N LEU A 29 14.00 -8.14 -7.23
CA LEU A 29 14.57 -7.63 -8.48
C LEU A 29 15.72 -6.63 -8.23
N CYS A 30 15.57 -5.74 -7.24
CA CYS A 30 16.65 -4.82 -6.87
C CYS A 30 17.89 -5.57 -6.39
N LEU A 31 17.73 -6.56 -5.50
CA LEU A 31 18.84 -7.39 -5.03
C LEU A 31 19.52 -8.12 -6.19
N MET A 32 18.75 -8.68 -7.13
CA MET A 32 19.28 -9.40 -8.29
C MET A 32 20.01 -8.48 -9.29
N LYS A 33 19.66 -7.19 -9.35
CA LYS A 33 20.31 -6.21 -10.24
C LYS A 33 21.58 -5.60 -9.65
N ALA A 34 21.69 -5.56 -8.34
CA ALA A 34 22.83 -4.94 -7.68
C ALA A 34 24.13 -5.64 -8.08
N SER A 35 25.16 -4.86 -8.40
CA SER A 35 26.45 -5.40 -8.81
C SER A 35 27.15 -6.07 -7.62
N HIS A 36 27.76 -7.23 -7.83
CA HIS A 36 28.55 -7.91 -6.78
C HIS A 36 29.97 -7.35 -6.67
N GLU A 37 30.48 -6.73 -7.74
CA GLU A 37 31.81 -6.12 -7.81
C GLU A 37 31.74 -4.77 -8.50
N GLY A 38 32.78 -3.95 -8.33
CA GLY A 38 32.88 -2.67 -9.01
C GLY A 38 32.94 -2.85 -10.53
N ARG A 39 32.00 -2.27 -11.26
CA ARG A 39 31.97 -2.32 -12.73
C ARG A 39 31.90 -0.91 -13.30
N ARG A 40 32.74 -0.64 -14.29
CA ARG A 40 32.64 0.56 -15.12
C ARG A 40 32.01 0.18 -16.44
N PHE A 41 31.01 0.94 -16.86
CA PHE A 41 30.41 0.77 -18.17
C PHE A 41 30.01 2.11 -18.75
N LEU A 42 29.99 2.17 -20.08
CA LEU A 42 29.58 3.35 -20.80
C LEU A 42 28.05 3.39 -20.85
N PHE A 43 27.44 4.40 -20.24
CA PHE A 43 26.00 4.61 -20.30
C PHE A 43 25.71 5.95 -20.97
N ASN A 44 25.12 5.88 -22.17
CA ASN A 44 24.77 7.06 -22.97
C ASN A 44 25.96 8.03 -23.22
N GLY A 45 27.14 7.47 -23.50
CA GLY A 45 28.37 8.22 -23.79
C GLY A 45 29.15 8.71 -22.56
N HIS A 46 28.67 8.48 -21.33
CA HIS A 46 29.38 8.81 -20.10
C HIS A 46 29.84 7.55 -19.37
N GLU A 47 31.05 7.57 -18.81
CA GLU A 47 31.56 6.48 -17.98
C GLU A 47 30.85 6.53 -16.61
N VAL A 48 30.14 5.46 -16.27
CA VAL A 48 29.50 5.30 -14.96
C VAL A 48 30.25 4.20 -14.21
N SER A 49 30.84 4.58 -13.08
CA SER A 49 31.41 3.62 -12.11
C SER A 49 30.33 3.22 -11.11
N LEU A 50 30.04 1.92 -11.03
CA LEU A 50 29.21 1.34 -9.98
C LEU A 50 30.09 0.62 -8.97
N SER A 51 29.84 0.86 -7.69
CA SER A 51 30.38 0.05 -6.59
C SER A 51 29.52 -1.20 -6.34
N SER A 52 30.02 -2.12 -5.52
CA SER A 52 29.24 -3.26 -5.05
C SER A 52 27.93 -2.78 -4.39
N GLY A 53 26.81 -3.43 -4.69
CA GLY A 53 25.49 -3.06 -4.16
C GLY A 53 24.78 -1.95 -4.92
N GLN A 54 25.38 -1.44 -6.00
CA GLN A 54 24.79 -0.39 -6.82
C GLN A 54 24.32 -0.92 -8.18
N PHE A 55 23.26 -0.31 -8.71
CA PHE A 55 22.82 -0.53 -10.09
C PHE A 55 22.20 0.72 -10.70
N VAL A 56 22.29 0.83 -12.02
CA VAL A 56 21.63 1.90 -12.78
C VAL A 56 20.25 1.43 -13.24
N THR A 57 19.25 2.29 -13.09
CA THR A 57 17.93 2.07 -13.67
C THR A 57 17.24 3.38 -14.03
N GLY A 58 16.20 3.30 -14.84
CA GLY A 58 15.25 4.38 -15.11
C GLY A 58 13.82 3.91 -14.83
N ARG A 59 12.88 4.84 -14.72
CA ARG A 59 11.47 4.52 -14.41
C ARG A 59 10.88 3.51 -15.40
N ASP A 60 11.06 3.76 -16.70
CA ASP A 60 10.43 2.95 -17.75
C ASP A 60 11.19 1.64 -17.98
N ALA A 61 12.52 1.65 -17.84
CA ALA A 61 13.35 0.43 -17.84
C ALA A 61 12.96 -0.51 -16.68
N LEU A 62 12.81 0.03 -15.47
CA LEU A 62 12.33 -0.73 -14.30
C LEU A 62 10.95 -1.35 -14.54
N GLY A 63 10.03 -0.59 -15.15
CA GLY A 63 8.71 -1.09 -15.52
C GLY A 63 8.76 -2.23 -16.52
N LYS A 64 9.60 -2.12 -17.55
CA LYS A 64 9.77 -3.18 -18.55
C LYS A 64 10.34 -4.46 -17.93
N GLU A 65 11.38 -4.34 -17.10
CA GLU A 65 12.02 -5.48 -16.44
C GLU A 65 11.09 -6.16 -15.43
N TYR A 66 10.39 -5.38 -14.60
CA TYR A 66 9.50 -5.92 -13.58
C TYR A 66 8.31 -6.69 -14.17
N ASN A 67 7.76 -6.19 -15.27
CA ASN A 67 6.62 -6.77 -15.96
C ASN A 67 7.02 -7.83 -17.00
N LEU A 68 8.32 -8.15 -17.13
CA LEU A 68 8.78 -9.15 -18.08
C LEU A 68 8.13 -10.51 -17.75
N GLY A 69 7.42 -11.08 -18.73
CA GLY A 69 6.71 -12.35 -18.59
C GLY A 69 5.45 -12.29 -17.71
N ALA A 70 5.01 -11.10 -17.28
CA ALA A 70 3.77 -10.96 -16.52
C ALA A 70 2.54 -10.98 -17.46
N PRO A 71 1.44 -11.66 -17.07
CA PRO A 71 0.17 -11.53 -17.78
C PRO A 71 -0.44 -10.14 -17.58
N SER A 72 -1.30 -9.71 -18.51
CA SER A 72 -1.83 -8.33 -18.57
C SER A 72 -2.53 -7.87 -17.28
N ASP A 73 -3.14 -8.78 -16.53
CA ASP A 73 -3.84 -8.52 -15.27
C ASP A 73 -2.89 -8.29 -14.08
N GLN A 74 -1.64 -8.73 -14.19
CA GLN A 74 -0.61 -8.58 -13.15
C GLN A 74 0.41 -7.49 -13.48
N VAL A 75 0.23 -6.77 -14.60
CA VAL A 75 1.12 -5.67 -14.99
C VAL A 75 0.98 -4.51 -14.00
N ILE A 76 2.12 -4.10 -13.43
CA ILE A 76 2.20 -2.94 -12.55
C ILE A 76 2.77 -1.76 -13.31
N VAL A 77 2.03 -0.66 -13.30
CA VAL A 77 2.43 0.59 -13.96
C VAL A 77 3.75 1.14 -13.40
N SER A 78 4.66 1.60 -14.26
CA SER A 78 6.00 2.10 -13.89
C SER A 78 5.98 3.20 -12.83
N ARG A 79 4.94 4.05 -12.83
CA ARG A 79 4.72 5.09 -11.79
C ARG A 79 4.52 4.48 -10.39
N THR A 80 3.79 3.37 -10.30
CA THR A 80 3.55 2.65 -9.04
C THR A 80 4.83 2.03 -8.53
N LEU A 81 5.62 1.40 -9.41
CA LEU A 81 6.93 0.84 -9.07
C LEU A 81 7.88 1.93 -8.54
N TRP A 82 7.92 3.08 -9.21
CA TRP A 82 8.75 4.20 -8.75
C TRP A 82 8.32 4.76 -7.40
N ARG A 83 7.01 4.82 -7.15
CA ARG A 83 6.46 5.19 -5.83
C ARG A 83 6.91 4.21 -4.74
N TRP A 84 7.00 2.91 -5.06
CA TRP A 84 7.53 1.91 -4.12
C TRP A 84 9.05 2.04 -3.94
N MET A 85 9.82 2.34 -4.98
CA MET A 85 11.25 2.66 -4.85
C MET A 85 11.48 3.83 -3.89
N LYS A 86 10.69 4.90 -4.00
CA LYS A 86 10.74 6.03 -3.06
C LYS A 86 10.33 5.65 -1.64
N LYS A 87 9.40 4.69 -1.50
CA LYS A 87 9.07 4.12 -0.19
C LYS A 87 10.23 3.32 0.39
N PHE A 88 10.94 2.54 -0.43
CA PHE A 88 12.13 1.79 -0.01
C PHE A 88 13.25 2.73 0.46
N GLU A 89 13.38 3.89 -0.19
CA GLU A 89 14.31 4.95 0.21
C GLU A 89 13.95 5.55 1.59
N ASN A 90 12.67 5.88 1.81
CA ASN A 90 12.20 6.41 3.09
C ASN A 90 12.36 5.44 4.27
N GLU A 91 12.27 4.14 4.00
CA GLU A 91 12.43 3.06 4.98
C GLU A 91 13.90 2.61 5.09
N GLU A 92 14.82 3.41 4.54
CA GLU A 92 16.26 3.20 4.59
C GLU A 92 16.75 1.86 4.04
N MET A 93 16.00 1.24 3.13
CA MET A 93 16.40 -0.02 2.50
C MET A 93 17.40 0.21 1.36
N LEU A 94 17.28 1.35 0.68
CA LEU A 94 18.15 1.77 -0.42
C LEU A 94 18.29 3.30 -0.45
N SER A 95 19.18 3.81 -1.29
CA SER A 95 19.28 5.24 -1.62
C SER A 95 19.20 5.44 -3.14
N ILE A 96 18.61 6.56 -3.57
CA ILE A 96 18.40 6.88 -4.98
C ILE A 96 19.12 8.19 -5.32
N THR A 97 20.20 8.11 -6.08
CA THR A 97 20.81 9.31 -6.67
C THR A 97 20.26 9.50 -8.09
N SER A 98 19.41 10.52 -8.23
CA SER A 98 18.74 10.81 -9.52
C SER A 98 19.59 11.75 -10.36
N THR A 99 19.80 11.38 -11.62
CA THR A 99 20.32 12.26 -12.66
C THR A 99 19.22 12.52 -13.70
N PRO A 100 19.36 13.51 -14.60
CA PRO A 100 18.35 13.77 -15.64
C PRO A 100 18.11 12.59 -16.59
N LYS A 101 19.10 11.70 -16.75
CA LYS A 101 19.07 10.60 -17.72
C LYS A 101 18.81 9.24 -17.08
N TYR A 102 19.28 9.03 -15.85
CA TYR A 102 19.17 7.75 -15.13
C TYR A 102 19.20 7.95 -13.61
N SER A 103 18.90 6.91 -12.86
CA SER A 103 19.08 6.91 -11.42
C SER A 103 20.04 5.78 -11.03
N VAL A 104 20.94 6.08 -10.10
CA VAL A 104 21.76 5.05 -9.45
C VAL A 104 21.10 4.69 -8.14
N ILE A 105 20.82 3.41 -7.97
CA ILE A 105 20.23 2.84 -6.76
C ILE A 105 21.35 2.16 -5.99
N SER A 106 21.52 2.51 -4.72
CA SER A 106 22.46 1.84 -3.82
C SER A 106 21.70 1.11 -2.73
N ILE A 107 21.93 -0.19 -2.57
CA ILE A 107 21.30 -0.99 -1.52
C ILE A 107 22.04 -0.75 -0.21
N LYS A 108 21.32 -0.34 0.85
CA LYS A 108 21.96 -0.14 2.17
C LYS A 108 22.36 -1.50 2.76
N ASN A 109 23.52 -1.53 3.42
CA ASN A 109 24.12 -2.71 4.04
C ASN A 109 24.36 -3.87 3.07
N TRP A 110 24.62 -3.60 1.78
CA TRP A 110 24.88 -4.62 0.76
C TRP A 110 25.95 -5.64 1.15
N ASP A 111 27.01 -5.20 1.82
CA ASP A 111 28.12 -6.06 2.24
C ASP A 111 27.67 -7.13 3.26
N GLU A 112 26.67 -6.83 4.10
CA GLU A 112 26.05 -7.84 4.98
C GLU A 112 25.33 -8.92 4.14
N TYR A 113 24.78 -8.56 2.98
CA TYR A 113 24.11 -9.52 2.10
C TYR A 113 25.08 -10.46 1.36
N GLN A 114 26.33 -10.02 1.13
CA GLN A 114 27.30 -10.72 0.27
C GLN A 114 28.57 -11.21 1.01
N SER A 115 28.68 -10.98 2.32
CA SER A 115 29.80 -11.51 3.11
C SER A 115 29.93 -13.03 2.90
N SER A 116 31.09 -13.44 2.37
CA SER A 116 31.44 -14.83 2.13
C SER A 116 31.61 -15.55 3.47
N ASP A 117 30.89 -16.65 3.69
CA ASP A 117 31.18 -17.57 4.80
C ASP A 117 32.39 -18.45 4.44
N GLN A 118 33.49 -17.85 4.01
CA GLN A 118 34.75 -18.55 3.75
C GLN A 118 35.84 -17.99 4.66
N GLN A 119 35.93 -18.53 5.88
CA GLN A 119 37.05 -19.37 6.31
C GLN A 119 36.99 -19.68 7.81
N LEU A 120 36.57 -20.91 8.16
CA LEU A 120 37.26 -21.77 9.15
C LEU A 120 37.01 -23.23 8.73
N SER A 121 37.70 -23.67 7.68
CA SER A 121 37.91 -25.10 7.42
C SER A 121 39.21 -25.30 6.63
N SER A 122 40.33 -24.96 7.27
CA SER A 122 41.61 -25.59 6.94
C SER A 122 41.69 -26.91 7.73
N GLY A 123 41.26 -27.99 7.09
CA GLY A 123 41.37 -29.34 7.66
C GLY A 123 40.45 -30.36 6.98
N ARG A 124 40.85 -30.86 5.81
CA ARG A 124 40.40 -32.19 5.33
C ARG A 124 40.97 -33.27 6.26
N PRO A 125 40.28 -34.41 6.50
CA PRO A 125 40.09 -35.51 5.52
C PRO A 125 38.63 -36.01 5.51
N ALA A 126 38.09 -36.89 4.66
CA ALA A 126 38.37 -37.60 3.41
C ALA A 126 36.96 -38.09 2.92
N PRO A 127 36.77 -38.63 1.69
CA PRO A 127 35.44 -38.89 1.15
C PRO A 127 34.89 -40.22 1.67
N VAL A 128 33.74 -40.21 2.36
CA VAL A 128 33.02 -41.43 2.73
C VAL A 128 31.55 -41.32 2.31
N GLN A 129 31.33 -41.90 1.13
CA GLN A 129 30.23 -42.80 0.77
C GLN A 129 28.79 -42.43 1.14
N GLN A 130 28.00 -42.19 0.09
CA GLN A 130 26.55 -42.29 0.11
C GLN A 130 26.10 -43.71 0.50
N LEU A 131 25.18 -43.82 1.45
CA LEU A 131 24.25 -44.93 1.56
C LEU A 131 22.88 -44.38 1.96
N SER A 132 21.90 -44.66 1.12
CA SER A 132 20.48 -44.57 1.46
C SER A 132 20.12 -45.72 2.40
N THR A 133 19.19 -45.50 3.32
CA THR A 133 17.96 -46.30 3.50
C THR A 133 17.22 -45.86 4.77
N ASN A 134 15.90 -45.73 4.64
CA ASN A 134 14.94 -45.61 5.73
C ASN A 134 14.90 -46.91 6.53
N LYS A 135 14.88 -46.83 7.88
CA LYS A 135 14.14 -47.78 8.73
C LYS A 135 13.86 -47.19 10.10
N ASN A 136 12.58 -47.22 10.45
CA ASN A 136 11.97 -46.83 11.71
C ASN A 136 11.89 -48.06 12.62
N ASP A 137 12.17 -47.92 13.92
CA ASP A 137 11.23 -48.20 15.03
C ASP A 137 11.89 -48.38 16.41
N LYS A 138 11.40 -47.53 17.36
CA LYS A 138 11.18 -47.69 18.82
C LYS A 138 12.42 -47.89 19.73
N ASN A 139 12.61 -47.12 20.82
CA ASN A 139 11.63 -46.83 21.87
C ASN A 139 11.95 -45.57 22.73
N ASP A 140 10.87 -44.85 23.05
CA ASP A 140 10.50 -44.16 24.31
C ASP A 140 11.28 -42.99 24.98
N LYS A 141 10.49 -41.90 25.09
CA LYS A 141 10.37 -40.88 26.16
C LYS A 141 11.41 -39.77 26.25
N ASN A 142 11.10 -38.64 25.60
CA ASN A 142 10.92 -37.38 26.32
C ASN A 142 10.14 -36.35 25.48
N ASP A 143 8.92 -36.03 25.92
CA ASP A 143 8.07 -34.98 25.34
C ASP A 143 8.66 -33.59 25.61
N LYS A 144 9.26 -32.97 24.58
CA LYS A 144 9.36 -31.52 24.46
C LYS A 144 9.01 -31.09 23.03
N ASN A 145 7.71 -30.99 22.81
CA ASN A 145 7.08 -30.42 21.62
C ASN A 145 7.42 -28.92 21.50
N ASN A 146 8.45 -28.59 20.73
CA ASN A 146 8.72 -27.21 20.30
C ASN A 146 7.83 -26.85 19.11
N ASN A 147 6.55 -26.60 19.41
CA ASN A 147 5.73 -25.68 18.63
C ASN A 147 6.50 -24.35 18.55
N ILE A 148 6.98 -23.98 17.37
CA ILE A 148 7.40 -22.60 17.10
C ILE A 148 6.12 -21.77 16.96
N VAL A 149 5.50 -21.53 18.13
CA VAL A 149 4.49 -20.52 18.35
C VAL A 149 5.14 -19.21 17.92
N SER A 150 4.59 -18.59 16.87
CA SER A 150 4.83 -17.18 16.62
C SER A 150 4.71 -16.47 17.96
N LYS A 151 5.75 -15.77 18.41
CA LYS A 151 5.61 -14.89 19.57
C LYS A 151 4.63 -13.79 19.14
N LYS A 152 3.32 -14.08 19.14
CA LYS A 152 2.28 -13.08 19.32
C LYS A 152 2.76 -12.34 20.55
N SER A 153 3.18 -11.09 20.37
CA SER A 153 3.42 -10.23 21.52
C SER A 153 2.18 -10.39 22.40
N LYS A 154 2.39 -10.68 23.70
CA LYS A 154 1.26 -10.83 24.62
C LYS A 154 0.38 -9.59 24.43
N LYS A 155 -0.89 -9.80 24.09
CA LYS A 155 -1.85 -8.70 24.01
C LYS A 155 -1.75 -7.95 25.33
N ARG A 156 -1.42 -6.67 25.28
CA ARG A 156 -1.31 -5.85 26.48
C ARG A 156 -2.71 -5.70 27.04
N ILE A 157 -2.92 -6.23 28.24
CA ILE A 157 -4.17 -6.11 28.98
C ILE A 157 -4.07 -4.82 29.78
N TYR A 158 -5.10 -3.99 29.70
CA TYR A 158 -5.16 -2.73 30.42
C TYR A 158 -6.06 -2.92 31.66
N PRO A 159 -5.62 -2.45 32.85
CA PRO A 159 -6.51 -2.34 34.01
C PRO A 159 -7.72 -1.45 33.69
N ASP A 160 -8.86 -1.70 34.33
CA ASP A 160 -10.09 -0.92 34.11
C ASP A 160 -9.92 0.56 34.49
N ASP A 161 -9.00 0.87 35.40
CA ASP A 161 -8.71 2.23 35.84
C ASP A 161 -7.72 2.98 34.92
N ASP A 162 -7.13 2.29 33.93
CA ASP A 162 -6.13 2.88 33.03
C ASP A 162 -6.74 4.03 32.19
N PRO A 163 -6.08 5.20 32.11
CA PRO A 163 -6.57 6.33 31.33
C PRO A 163 -6.88 5.99 29.87
N ASN A 164 -6.08 5.14 29.21
CA ASN A 164 -6.30 4.77 27.82
C ASN A 164 -7.51 3.85 27.66
N LYS A 165 -7.76 2.96 28.63
CA LYS A 165 -8.93 2.08 28.63
C LYS A 165 -10.21 2.87 28.91
N LYS A 166 -10.16 3.85 29.82
CA LYS A 166 -11.27 4.80 30.05
C LYS A 166 -11.63 5.57 28.77
N LEU A 167 -10.63 6.05 28.03
CA LEU A 167 -10.86 6.72 26.75
C LEU A 167 -11.43 5.78 25.68
N ALA A 168 -10.99 4.52 25.65
CA ALA A 168 -11.53 3.50 24.74
C ALA A 168 -13.02 3.21 25.03
N VAL A 169 -13.37 3.06 26.31
CA VAL A 169 -14.76 2.88 26.76
C VAL A 169 -15.60 4.11 26.44
N LEU A 170 -15.06 5.31 26.64
CA LEU A 170 -15.74 6.57 26.29
C LEU A 170 -16.04 6.65 24.80
N LEU A 171 -15.06 6.33 23.95
CA LEU A 171 -15.22 6.28 22.50
C LEU A 171 -16.31 5.28 22.10
N PHE A 172 -16.26 4.06 22.66
CA PHE A 172 -17.28 3.04 22.36
C PHE A 172 -18.67 3.50 22.76
N ARG A 173 -18.83 4.05 23.97
CA ARG A 173 -20.11 4.60 24.45
C ARG A 173 -20.66 5.66 23.50
N LYS A 174 -19.81 6.59 23.06
CA LYS A 174 -20.23 7.67 22.16
C LYS A 174 -20.61 7.18 20.77
N ILE A 175 -19.86 6.24 20.22
CA ILE A 175 -20.19 5.66 18.92
C ILE A 175 -21.49 4.85 19.00
N SER A 176 -21.67 4.06 20.07
CA SER A 176 -22.87 3.24 20.28
C SER A 176 -24.16 4.07 20.42
N GLN A 177 -24.07 5.34 20.83
CA GLN A 177 -25.22 6.25 20.86
C GLN A 177 -25.67 6.68 19.45
N ASN A 178 -24.73 6.73 18.50
CA ASN A 178 -24.99 7.21 17.14
C ASN A 178 -25.21 6.08 16.14
N GLN A 179 -24.61 4.91 16.36
CA GLN A 179 -24.60 3.78 15.44
C GLN A 179 -24.61 2.43 16.17
N ASN A 180 -25.20 1.42 15.53
CA ASN A 180 -25.21 0.05 16.04
C ASN A 180 -23.92 -0.68 15.63
N ILE A 181 -22.94 -0.75 16.53
CA ILE A 181 -21.64 -1.41 16.27
C ILE A 181 -21.47 -2.62 17.20
N LYS A 182 -20.87 -3.68 16.66
CA LYS A 182 -20.45 -4.85 17.44
C LYS A 182 -19.44 -4.43 18.52
N GLU A 183 -19.60 -4.97 19.72
CA GLU A 183 -18.69 -4.71 20.83
C GLU A 183 -17.23 -5.01 20.43
N PRO A 184 -16.34 -4.00 20.46
CA PRO A 184 -14.95 -4.13 20.06
C PRO A 184 -14.08 -4.66 21.18
N ASP A 185 -12.88 -5.14 20.82
CA ASP A 185 -11.81 -5.46 21.77
C ASP A 185 -11.30 -4.15 22.42
N LEU A 186 -11.78 -3.85 23.63
CA LEU A 186 -11.46 -2.63 24.38
C LEU A 186 -9.97 -2.49 24.69
N ASP A 187 -9.27 -3.60 24.92
CA ASP A 187 -7.82 -3.59 25.16
C ASP A 187 -7.04 -3.23 23.89
N ASN A 188 -7.52 -3.68 22.72
CA ASN A 188 -6.95 -3.26 21.43
C ASN A 188 -7.20 -1.77 21.16
N TRP A 189 -8.38 -1.26 21.52
CA TRP A 189 -8.69 0.17 21.41
C TRP A 189 -7.84 1.00 22.38
N ALA A 190 -7.68 0.55 23.62
CA ALA A 190 -6.80 1.17 24.61
C ALA A 190 -5.34 1.20 24.12
N ASN A 191 -4.85 0.12 23.50
CA ASN A 191 -3.53 0.10 22.90
C ASN A 191 -3.38 1.11 21.75
N THR A 192 -4.42 1.26 20.93
CA THR A 192 -4.41 2.25 19.85
C THR A 192 -4.38 3.68 20.39
N ILE A 193 -5.14 3.96 21.45
CA ILE A 193 -5.15 5.26 22.12
C ILE A 193 -3.81 5.54 22.81
N ARG A 194 -3.22 4.55 23.48
CA ARG A 194 -1.87 4.67 24.01
C ARG A 194 -0.88 5.07 22.90
N LEU A 195 -0.96 4.42 21.73
CA LEU A 195 -0.09 4.78 20.61
C LEU A 195 -0.36 6.22 20.11
N THR A 196 -1.59 6.72 20.15
CA THR A 196 -1.84 8.15 19.83
C THR A 196 -1.17 9.10 20.82
N ILE A 197 -1.09 8.74 22.09
CA ILE A 197 -0.52 9.59 23.12
C ILE A 197 1.01 9.50 23.10
N GLU A 198 1.55 8.27 23.13
CA GLU A 198 2.99 8.02 23.23
C GLU A 198 3.72 8.22 21.90
N SER A 199 3.20 7.64 20.81
CA SER A 199 3.87 7.67 19.50
C SER A 199 3.59 8.97 18.75
N ASP A 200 2.34 9.45 18.78
CA ASP A 200 1.95 10.66 18.05
C ASP A 200 2.12 11.93 18.92
N LYS A 201 2.64 11.78 20.15
CA LYS A 201 2.93 12.85 21.12
C LYS A 201 1.75 13.78 21.40
N ARG A 202 0.54 13.22 21.43
CA ARG A 202 -0.69 13.98 21.70
C ARG A 202 -1.05 13.93 23.18
N ALA A 203 -1.61 15.00 23.71
CA ALA A 203 -2.06 14.99 25.09
C ALA A 203 -3.32 14.14 25.23
N GLY A 204 -3.45 13.39 26.33
CA GLY A 204 -4.63 12.56 26.59
C GLY A 204 -5.94 13.37 26.59
N LYS A 205 -5.89 14.62 27.05
CA LYS A 205 -7.02 15.55 27.02
C LYS A 205 -7.41 15.93 25.58
N GLU A 206 -6.45 16.18 24.69
CA GLU A 206 -6.74 16.47 23.27
C GLU A 206 -7.40 15.28 22.59
N VAL A 207 -6.98 14.05 22.92
CA VAL A 207 -7.62 12.84 22.41
C VAL A 207 -9.07 12.73 22.90
N GLN A 208 -9.32 13.04 24.17
CA GLN A 208 -10.67 13.06 24.73
C GLN A 208 -11.56 14.11 24.03
N ASP A 209 -11.07 15.34 23.89
CA ASP A 209 -11.81 16.44 23.25
C ASP A 209 -12.13 16.09 21.79
N MET A 210 -11.18 15.47 21.08
CA MET A 210 -11.36 14.98 19.72
C MET A 210 -12.41 13.88 19.60
N ILE A 211 -12.47 12.94 20.56
CA ILE A 211 -13.49 11.88 20.58
C ILE A 211 -14.89 12.49 20.70
N VAL A 212 -15.06 13.45 21.61
CA VAL A 212 -16.35 14.12 21.83
C VAL A 212 -16.75 14.90 20.58
N TRP A 213 -15.84 15.67 19.99
CA TRP A 213 -16.10 16.46 18.79
C TRP A 213 -16.44 15.58 17.58
N ALA A 214 -15.61 14.57 17.29
CA ALA A 214 -15.78 13.72 16.12
C ALA A 214 -17.05 12.88 16.14
N THR A 215 -17.54 12.54 17.34
CA THR A 215 -18.80 11.79 17.49
C THR A 215 -20.04 12.69 17.42
N GLN A 216 -19.90 14.01 17.61
CA GLN A 216 -21.00 14.97 17.45
C GLN A 216 -21.11 15.50 16.02
N ASP A 217 -20.00 15.59 15.30
CA ASP A 217 -19.97 16.07 13.93
C ASP A 217 -20.69 15.12 12.97
N GLU A 218 -21.55 15.67 12.11
CA GLU A 218 -22.42 14.88 11.22
C GLU A 218 -21.64 14.07 10.18
N PHE A 219 -20.50 14.61 9.74
CA PHE A 219 -19.61 13.93 8.80
C PHE A 219 -18.72 12.91 9.52
N TRP A 220 -18.05 13.31 10.59
CA TRP A 220 -17.06 12.47 11.26
C TRP A 220 -17.67 11.33 12.08
N LYS A 221 -18.91 11.45 12.58
CA LYS A 221 -19.57 10.33 13.29
C LYS A 221 -19.72 9.08 12.42
N GLY A 222 -19.84 9.24 11.10
CA GLY A 222 -19.88 8.13 10.15
C GLY A 222 -18.50 7.56 9.80
N VAL A 223 -17.44 8.35 9.96
CA VAL A 223 -16.06 7.96 9.61
C VAL A 223 -15.34 7.34 10.79
N VAL A 224 -15.58 7.83 12.02
CA VAL A 224 -14.92 7.38 13.24
C VAL A 224 -15.71 6.24 13.89
N LEU A 225 -15.52 5.04 13.33
CA LEU A 225 -16.17 3.80 13.83
C LEU A 225 -15.26 2.96 14.74
N SER A 226 -14.00 3.36 14.94
CA SER A 226 -13.03 2.64 15.76
C SER A 226 -11.90 3.53 16.27
N ALA A 227 -11.19 3.08 17.31
CA ALA A 227 -9.99 3.77 17.81
C ALA A 227 -8.90 3.92 16.73
N SER A 228 -8.78 2.96 15.81
CA SER A 228 -7.84 3.06 14.68
C SER A 228 -8.26 4.11 13.66
N SER A 229 -9.56 4.21 13.37
CA SER A 229 -10.12 5.25 12.50
C SER A 229 -9.94 6.65 13.10
N LEU A 230 -10.10 6.78 14.41
CA LEU A 230 -9.82 8.01 15.15
C LEU A 230 -8.36 8.43 14.97
N ARG A 231 -7.41 7.55 15.27
CA ARG A 231 -5.96 7.82 15.12
C ARG A 231 -5.59 8.22 13.69
N ARG A 232 -6.06 7.47 12.69
CA ARG A 232 -5.72 7.67 11.27
C ARG A 232 -6.18 9.04 10.76
N ASN A 233 -7.32 9.53 11.22
CA ASN A 233 -7.91 10.76 10.72
C ASN A 233 -7.70 11.96 11.67
N PHE A 234 -6.97 11.78 12.78
CA PHE A 234 -6.84 12.79 13.82
C PHE A 234 -6.32 14.13 13.29
N ASP A 235 -5.26 14.14 12.47
CA ASP A 235 -4.71 15.39 11.93
C ASP A 235 -5.69 16.11 11.01
N LYS A 236 -6.51 15.35 10.26
CA LYS A 236 -7.55 15.90 9.40
C LYS A 236 -8.68 16.51 10.23
N MET A 237 -9.10 15.82 11.28
CA MET A 237 -10.12 16.31 12.20
C MET A 237 -9.63 17.56 12.94
N ASN A 238 -8.40 17.58 13.42
CA ASN A 238 -7.81 18.75 14.07
C ASN A 238 -7.70 19.94 13.10
N ALA A 239 -7.30 19.71 11.85
CA ALA A 239 -7.29 20.75 10.83
C ALA A 239 -8.70 21.27 10.50
N GLN A 240 -9.73 20.41 10.52
CA GLN A 240 -11.11 20.80 10.25
C GLN A 240 -11.77 21.51 11.43
N MET A 241 -11.50 21.07 12.66
CA MET A 241 -11.96 21.71 13.89
C MET A 241 -11.41 23.14 14.03
N ASN A 242 -10.14 23.35 13.64
CA ASN A 242 -9.50 24.66 13.68
C ASN A 242 -9.78 25.54 12.45
N ARG A 243 -10.48 25.03 11.44
CA ARG A 243 -10.94 25.87 10.34
C ARG A 243 -12.07 26.75 10.84
N GLN A 244 -11.81 28.05 10.97
CA GLN A 244 -12.90 29.02 11.02
C GLN A 244 -13.76 28.86 9.75
N PRO A 245 -15.10 28.92 9.85
CA PRO A 245 -15.96 28.78 8.69
C PRO A 245 -15.70 29.94 7.73
N ALA A 246 -14.84 29.69 6.74
CA ALA A 246 -14.73 30.55 5.58
C ALA A 246 -16.04 30.40 4.82
N ASN A 247 -16.94 31.36 5.04
CA ASN A 247 -18.28 31.43 4.49
C ASN A 247 -18.23 31.68 2.97
N LYS A 248 -17.67 30.73 2.21
CA LYS A 248 -17.69 30.72 0.75
C LYS A 248 -18.45 29.48 0.30
N LYS A 249 -19.77 29.61 0.23
CA LYS A 249 -20.55 28.78 -0.69
C LYS A 249 -20.01 29.05 -2.08
N ILE A 250 -19.22 28.12 -2.62
CA ILE A 250 -18.89 28.12 -4.05
C ILE A 250 -20.15 27.61 -4.74
N VAL A 251 -21.11 28.51 -4.94
CA VAL A 251 -22.23 28.27 -5.86
C VAL A 251 -21.61 28.36 -7.25
N ARG A 252 -21.42 27.22 -7.90
CA ARG A 252 -21.11 27.22 -9.33
C ARG A 252 -22.42 27.52 -10.05
N GLU A 253 -22.62 28.76 -10.47
CA GLU A 253 -23.66 29.10 -11.43
C GLU A 253 -23.18 28.62 -12.80
N GLU A 254 -23.65 27.45 -13.23
CA GLU A 254 -23.47 27.01 -14.60
C GLU A 254 -24.30 27.91 -15.51
N LYS A 255 -23.63 28.78 -16.27
CA LYS A 255 -24.30 29.54 -17.33
C LYS A 255 -24.61 28.57 -18.47
N LEU A 256 -25.86 28.59 -18.95
CA LEU A 256 -26.27 27.79 -20.10
C LEU A 256 -25.33 28.11 -21.28
N PRO A 257 -24.88 27.11 -22.06
CA PRO A 257 -24.05 27.33 -23.24
C PRO A 257 -24.72 28.27 -24.25
N ASP A 258 -23.95 29.00 -25.04
CA ASP A 258 -24.46 29.98 -26.02
C ASP A 258 -25.48 29.37 -27.01
N TRP A 259 -25.28 28.10 -27.39
CA TRP A 259 -26.19 27.38 -28.28
C TRP A 259 -27.55 27.04 -27.64
N ALA A 260 -27.66 27.08 -26.31
CA ALA A 260 -28.88 26.80 -25.54
C ALA A 260 -29.61 28.06 -25.06
N GLN A 261 -29.03 29.25 -25.28
CA GLN A 261 -29.64 30.53 -24.89
C GLN A 261 -30.51 31.17 -25.98
N GLY A 262 -30.42 30.70 -27.22
CA GLY A 262 -31.21 31.20 -28.35
C GLY A 262 -32.50 30.42 -28.59
N GLU A 263 -33.51 31.08 -29.17
CA GLU A 263 -34.69 30.39 -29.71
C GLU A 263 -34.24 29.44 -30.82
N VAL A 264 -34.49 28.14 -30.63
CA VAL A 264 -34.27 27.13 -31.66
C VAL A 264 -35.24 27.44 -32.79
N GLN A 265 -34.74 28.00 -33.89
CA GLN A 265 -35.54 28.17 -35.09
C GLN A 265 -35.82 26.76 -35.63
N GLU A 266 -37.04 26.27 -35.42
CA GLU A 266 -37.49 25.03 -36.04
C GLU A 266 -37.36 25.20 -37.55
N ALA A 267 -36.50 24.38 -38.16
CA ALA A 267 -36.32 24.41 -39.60
C ALA A 267 -37.67 24.15 -40.26
N GLN A 268 -38.22 25.15 -40.96
CA GLN A 268 -39.47 24.99 -41.70
C GLN A 268 -39.26 23.90 -42.77
N ILE A 269 -39.84 22.73 -42.51
CA ILE A 269 -39.80 21.59 -43.41
C ILE A 269 -40.59 21.98 -44.67
N SER A 270 -40.04 21.74 -45.86
CA SER A 270 -40.76 22.02 -47.10
C SER A 270 -42.09 21.23 -47.13
N PRO A 271 -43.15 21.76 -47.76
CA PRO A 271 -44.45 21.07 -47.83
C PRO A 271 -44.34 19.64 -48.39
N GLU A 272 -43.44 19.44 -49.36
CA GLU A 272 -43.14 18.13 -49.96
C GLU A 272 -42.54 17.15 -48.94
N ARG A 273 -41.61 17.62 -48.11
CA ARG A 273 -40.96 16.77 -47.10
C ARG A 273 -41.87 16.49 -45.91
N GLN A 274 -42.79 17.40 -45.59
CA GLN A 274 -43.85 17.15 -44.62
C GLN A 274 -44.79 16.05 -45.12
N ALA A 275 -45.23 16.12 -46.37
CA ALA A 275 -46.07 15.09 -46.98
C ALA A 275 -45.38 13.71 -47.03
N GLU A 276 -44.06 13.67 -47.26
CA GLU A 276 -43.29 12.42 -47.22
C GLU A 276 -43.24 11.81 -45.80
N ILE A 277 -43.05 12.66 -44.79
CA ILE A 277 -43.06 12.24 -43.37
C ILE A 277 -44.44 11.70 -43.00
N ASP A 278 -45.51 12.39 -43.38
CA ASP A 278 -46.88 11.99 -43.08
C ASP A 278 -47.26 10.68 -43.79
N ALA A 279 -46.83 10.50 -45.03
CA ALA A 279 -47.02 9.26 -45.78
C ALA A 279 -46.25 8.08 -45.13
N LYS A 280 -45.02 8.31 -44.68
CA LYS A 280 -44.23 7.30 -43.94
C LYS A 280 -44.86 6.95 -42.60
N LEU A 281 -45.40 7.93 -41.87
CA LEU A 281 -46.11 7.73 -40.61
C LEU A 281 -47.39 6.90 -40.83
N ALA A 282 -48.18 7.22 -41.87
CA ALA A 282 -49.39 6.48 -42.21
C ALA A 282 -49.08 5.02 -42.62
N ALA A 283 -48.02 4.80 -43.40
CA ALA A 283 -47.57 3.45 -43.75
C ALA A 283 -47.13 2.65 -42.51
N TYR A 284 -46.43 3.28 -41.57
CA TYR A 284 -46.03 2.67 -40.29
C TYR A 284 -47.24 2.28 -39.44
N LEU A 285 -48.20 3.19 -39.27
CA LEU A 285 -49.44 2.95 -38.51
C LEU A 285 -50.33 1.86 -39.12
N ASN A 286 -50.34 1.74 -40.44
CA ASN A 286 -51.06 0.67 -41.13
C ASN A 286 -50.37 -0.69 -41.00
N LYS A 287 -49.05 -0.70 -40.81
CA LYS A 287 -48.28 -1.93 -40.58
C LYS A 287 -48.46 -2.46 -39.17
N THR A 288 -48.55 -1.58 -38.17
CA THR A 288 -48.76 -1.95 -36.76
C THR A 288 -50.21 -2.33 -36.43
N LYS A 289 -51.19 -2.00 -37.27
CA LYS A 289 -52.60 -2.43 -37.12
C LYS A 289 -52.91 -3.82 -37.72
N LYS A 290 -51.95 -4.44 -38.43
CA LYS A 290 -52.11 -5.74 -39.09
C LYS A 290 -51.46 -6.90 -38.33
N GLU A 291 -50.84 -6.63 -37.19
CA GLU A 291 -50.42 -7.60 -36.17
C GLU A 291 -51.44 -7.63 -35.03
#